data_AF-A0A427AMP3-F1
#
_entry.id   AF-A0A427AMP3-F1
#
_cell.length_a   1.000
_cell.length_b   1.000
_cell.length_c   1.000
_cell.angle_alpha   90.00
_cell.angle_beta   90.00
_cell.angle_gamma   90.00
#
_symmetry.space_group_name_H-M   'P 1'
#
loop_
_entity.id
_entity.type
_entity.pdbx_description
1 polymer ?
#
loop_
_entity_poly.entity_id
_entity_poly.type
_entity_poly.pdbx_seq_one_letter_code
_entity_poly.pdbx_strand_id
1 'polypeptide(L)'
;MSVVGKSANIFWQECPVRKLDRQKLLKQKGCVIWITGLSGSGKSTLACTLDRDLHSRGKLAYVLDGDNLRHGLNKDLGFSAEDRAENIRRV
;
A
#
# COMPACT_ATOMS: atom_id res chain seq x y z
N MET A 1 13.21 -10.84 22.60
CA MET A 1 13.03 -11.74 21.44
C MET A 1 11.69 -12.45 21.58
N SER A 2 10.61 -11.83 21.11
CA SER A 2 9.28 -12.47 21.12
C SER A 2 9.11 -13.28 19.83
N VAL A 3 9.18 -14.59 19.97
CA VAL A 3 8.86 -15.54 18.90
C VAL A 3 7.34 -15.46 18.69
N VAL A 4 6.90 -14.71 17.68
CA VAL A 4 5.51 -14.76 17.21
C VAL A 4 5.28 -16.19 16.69
N GLY A 5 4.49 -16.96 17.41
CA GLY A 5 4.20 -18.35 17.07
C GLY A 5 3.63 -18.44 15.65
N LYS A 6 4.27 -19.25 14.80
CA LYS A 6 3.73 -19.62 13.49
C LYS A 6 2.35 -20.24 13.72
N SER A 7 1.31 -19.56 13.28
CA SER A 7 -0.07 -20.02 13.35
C SER A 7 -0.19 -21.35 12.59
N ALA A 8 -0.28 -22.45 13.33
CA ALA A 8 -0.13 -23.82 12.82
C ALA A 8 -1.29 -24.29 11.92
N ASN A 9 -2.41 -23.56 11.94
CA ASN A 9 -3.63 -23.91 11.22
C ASN A 9 -4.01 -22.80 10.23
N ILE A 10 -3.12 -22.48 9.29
CA ILE A 10 -3.40 -21.53 8.21
C ILE A 10 -3.55 -22.32 6.91
N PHE A 11 -4.74 -22.23 6.30
CA PHE A 11 -5.02 -22.76 4.98
C PHE A 11 -5.24 -21.60 4.01
N TRP A 12 -4.65 -21.70 2.82
CA TRP A 12 -4.92 -20.73 1.77
C TRP A 12 -6.36 -20.92 1.26
N GLN A 13 -7.16 -19.86 1.36
CA GLN A 13 -8.53 -19.86 0.85
C GLN A 13 -8.51 -19.39 -0.60
N GLU A 14 -8.93 -20.25 -1.54
CA GLU A 14 -9.03 -19.86 -2.94
C GLU A 14 -10.28 -19.01 -3.18
N CYS A 15 -10.08 -17.78 -3.62
CA CYS A 15 -11.17 -16.91 -4.07
C CYS A 15 -11.52 -17.20 -5.54
N PRO A 16 -12.81 -17.29 -5.89
CA PRO A 16 -13.24 -17.57 -7.27
C PRO A 16 -12.92 -16.45 -8.25
N VAL A 17 -12.82 -15.20 -7.77
CA VAL A 17 -12.51 -14.03 -8.60
C VAL A 17 -10.99 -13.81 -8.64
N ARG A 18 -10.38 -14.02 -9.81
CA ARG A 18 -8.92 -13.92 -10.00
C ARG A 18 -8.50 -12.54 -10.49
N LYS A 19 -7.19 -12.31 -10.52
CA LYS A 19 -6.57 -11.07 -11.03
C LYS A 19 -7.04 -10.75 -12.46
N LEU A 20 -7.07 -11.74 -13.35
CA LEU A 20 -7.46 -11.53 -14.75
C LEU A 20 -8.91 -11.07 -14.89
N ASP A 21 -9.82 -11.59 -14.06
CA ASP A 21 -11.24 -11.22 -14.10
C ASP A 21 -11.44 -9.76 -13.72
N ARG A 22 -10.75 -9.32 -12.65
CA ARG A 22 -10.75 -7.90 -12.22
C ARG A 22 -10.18 -6.98 -13.29
N GLN A 23 -9.09 -7.38 -13.93
CA GLN A 23 -8.47 -6.57 -14.99
C GLN A 23 -9.36 -6.44 -16.23
N LYS A 24 -10.07 -7.53 -16.60
CA LYS A 24 -11.06 -7.51 -17.70
C LYS A 24 -12.24 -6.61 -17.36
N LEU A 25 -12.79 -6.74 -16.15
CA LEU A 25 -13.91 -5.93 -15.67
C LEU A 25 -13.58 -4.42 -15.68
N LEU A 26 -12.41 -4.06 -15.11
CA LEU A 26 -11.98 -2.67 -14.99
C LEU A 26 -11.34 -2.10 -16.27
N LYS A 27 -11.07 -2.95 -17.28
CA LYS A 27 -10.25 -2.61 -18.46
C LYS A 27 -8.94 -1.92 -18.07
N GLN A 28 -8.33 -2.39 -16.98
CA GLN A 28 -7.14 -1.80 -16.36
C GLN A 28 -6.28 -2.89 -15.71
N LYS A 29 -4.95 -2.79 -15.84
CA LYS A 29 -4.01 -3.63 -15.10
C LYS A 29 -3.65 -2.96 -13.77
N GLY A 30 -3.68 -3.71 -12.69
CA GLY A 30 -3.20 -3.23 -11.39
C GLY A 30 -1.67 -3.23 -11.36
N CYS A 31 -1.09 -2.17 -10.79
CA CYS A 31 0.33 -2.05 -10.50
C CYS A 31 0.53 -1.26 -9.21
N VAL A 32 1.76 -1.29 -8.69
CA VAL A 32 2.18 -0.47 -7.55
C VAL A 32 3.25 0.50 -8.05
N ILE A 33 3.07 1.78 -7.75
CA ILE A 33 4.07 2.82 -8.02
C ILE A 33 4.67 3.23 -6.68
N TRP A 34 5.89 2.73 -6.41
CA TRP A 34 6.57 2.98 -5.15
C TRP A 34 7.41 4.25 -5.24
N ILE A 35 6.92 5.34 -4.66
CA ILE A 35 7.63 6.64 -4.63
C ILE A 35 8.48 6.72 -3.36
N THR A 36 9.79 6.77 -3.52
CA THR A 36 10.75 6.90 -2.42
C THR A 36 11.59 8.17 -2.57
N GLY A 37 12.09 8.70 -1.45
CA GLY A 37 12.82 9.96 -1.41
C GLY A 37 12.83 10.60 -0.01
N LEU A 38 13.72 11.56 0.18
CA LEU A 38 13.89 12.27 1.46
C LEU A 38 12.60 12.97 1.91
N SER A 39 12.49 13.25 3.21
CA SER A 39 11.40 14.10 3.71
C SER A 39 11.45 15.46 3.00
N GLY A 40 10.29 15.98 2.60
CA GLY A 40 10.20 17.23 1.82
C GLY A 40 10.54 17.13 0.33
N SER A 41 10.95 15.96 -0.20
CA SER A 41 11.29 15.82 -1.64
C SER A 41 10.07 15.83 -2.59
N GLY A 42 8.86 16.13 -2.09
CA GLY A 42 7.65 16.22 -2.90
C GLY A 42 6.92 14.90 -3.18
N LYS A 43 7.21 13.81 -2.45
CA LYS A 43 6.58 12.48 -2.68
C LYS A 43 5.05 12.52 -2.66
N SER A 44 4.46 13.06 -1.59
CA SER A 44 3.01 13.12 -1.43
C SER A 44 2.38 14.08 -2.46
N THR A 45 3.06 15.19 -2.78
CA THR A 45 2.63 16.09 -3.87
C THR A 45 2.57 15.39 -5.22
N LEU A 46 3.60 14.61 -5.57
CA LEU A 46 3.63 13.82 -6.80
C LEU A 46 2.55 12.73 -6.80
N ALA A 47 2.39 12.01 -5.69
CA ALA A 47 1.38 10.96 -5.55
C ALA A 47 -0.05 11.50 -5.74
N CYS A 48 -0.40 12.59 -5.06
CA CYS A 48 -1.72 13.21 -5.17
C CYS A 48 -1.98 13.79 -6.57
N THR A 49 -0.95 14.37 -7.20
CA THR A 49 -1.08 14.90 -8.57
C THR A 49 -1.27 13.77 -9.58
N LEU A 50 -0.53 12.67 -9.43
CA LEU A 50 -0.66 11.48 -10.26
C LEU A 50 -2.04 10.83 -10.10
N ASP A 51 -2.54 10.71 -8.86
CA ASP A 51 -3.87 10.18 -8.57
C ASP A 51 -4.97 11.01 -9.25
N ARG A 52 -4.89 12.34 -9.15
CA ARG A 52 -5.79 13.26 -9.83
C ARG A 52 -5.76 13.10 -11.36
N ASP A 53 -4.57 12.99 -11.96
CA ASP A 53 -4.42 12.81 -13.40
C ASP A 53 -4.99 11.45 -13.86
N LEU A 54 -4.68 10.36 -13.14
CA LEU A 54 -5.24 9.03 -13.40
C LEU A 54 -6.77 9.03 -13.28
N HIS A 55 -7.31 9.66 -12.25
CA HIS A 55 -8.75 9.78 -12.05
C HIS A 55 -9.41 10.51 -13.24
N SER A 56 -8.81 11.62 -13.70
CA SER A 56 -9.32 12.37 -14.86
C SER A 56 -9.33 11.55 -16.16
N ARG A 57 -8.45 10.55 -16.26
CA ARG A 57 -8.38 9.59 -17.37
C ARG A 57 -9.26 8.36 -17.18
N GLY A 58 -10.13 8.36 -16.16
CA GLY A 58 -11.00 7.23 -15.82
C GLY A 58 -10.25 6.00 -15.31
N LYS A 59 -9.06 6.19 -14.71
CA LYS A 59 -8.26 5.12 -14.12
C LYS A 59 -8.44 5.11 -12.61
N LEU A 60 -8.64 3.92 -12.06
CA LEU A 60 -8.74 3.73 -10.61
C LEU A 60 -7.35 3.70 -10.00
N ALA A 61 -7.10 4.59 -9.06
CA ALA A 61 -5.87 4.68 -8.29
C ALA A 61 -6.20 4.97 -6.82
N TYR A 62 -5.23 4.71 -5.95
CA TYR A 62 -5.33 5.03 -4.54
C TYR A 62 -3.94 5.32 -3.99
N VAL A 63 -3.85 6.34 -3.12
CA VAL A 63 -2.59 6.77 -2.52
C VAL A 63 -2.46 6.18 -1.12
N LEU A 64 -1.41 5.38 -0.92
CA LEU A 64 -0.98 4.92 0.41
C LEU A 64 0.17 5.81 0.87
N ASP A 65 -0.17 6.86 1.63
CA ASP A 65 0.80 7.79 2.19
C ASP A 65 1.19 7.40 3.63
N GLY A 66 2.50 7.45 3.92
CA GLY A 66 3.04 7.01 5.21
C GLY A 66 2.48 7.79 6.39
N ASP A 67 2.21 9.09 6.23
CA ASP A 67 1.65 9.91 7.29
C ASP A 67 0.16 9.57 7.50
N ASN A 68 -0.60 9.39 6.42
CA ASN A 68 -2.00 8.95 6.50
C ASN A 68 -2.16 7.58 7.18
N LEU A 69 -1.27 6.62 6.89
CA LEU A 69 -1.32 5.30 7.49
C LEU A 69 -1.02 5.30 8.99
N ARG A 70 -0.23 6.27 9.48
CA ARG A 70 0.07 6.45 10.91
C ARG A 70 -1.13 6.93 11.72
N HIS A 71 -2.17 7.45 11.09
CA HIS A 71 -3.43 7.74 11.78
C HIS A 71 -4.30 6.48 12.03
N GLY A 72 -3.98 5.35 11.38
CA GLY A 72 -4.79 4.14 11.43
C GLY A 72 -3.96 2.87 11.55
N LEU A 73 -3.67 2.23 10.41
CA LEU A 73 -2.99 0.92 10.33
C LEU A 73 -1.65 0.89 11.07
N ASN A 74 -0.92 2.00 11.07
CA ASN A 74 0.44 2.12 11.62
C ASN A 74 0.49 3.06 12.83
N LYS A 75 -0.63 3.28 13.53
CA LYS A 75 -0.70 4.18 14.70
C LYS A 75 0.13 3.72 15.90
N ASP A 76 0.46 2.44 15.95
CA ASP A 76 1.30 1.81 16.96
C ASP A 76 2.80 1.99 16.71
N LEU A 77 3.20 2.51 15.54
CA LEU A 77 4.60 2.65 15.15
C LEU A 77 5.10 4.07 15.39
N GLY A 78 6.27 4.20 16.04
CA GLY A 78 7.00 5.45 16.18
C GLY A 78 7.89 5.78 14.96
N PHE A 79 8.97 6.51 15.21
CA PHE A 79 9.94 6.95 14.18
C PHE A 79 11.33 6.32 14.33
N SER A 80 11.46 5.27 15.14
CA SER A 80 12.69 4.48 15.26
C SER A 80 13.08 3.83 13.92
N ALA A 81 14.30 3.31 13.81
CA ALA A 81 14.71 2.60 12.59
C ALA A 81 13.86 1.34 12.38
N GLU A 82 13.57 0.64 13.46
CA GLU A 82 12.78 -0.58 13.52
C GLU A 82 11.32 -0.31 13.14
N ASP A 83 10.71 0.73 13.71
CA ASP A 83 9.34 1.14 13.39
C ASP A 83 9.20 1.58 11.93
N ARG A 84 10.22 2.22 11.37
CA ARG A 84 10.23 2.58 9.94
C ARG A 84 10.32 1.35 9.04
N ALA A 85 11.11 0.35 9.40
CA ALA A 85 11.18 -0.91 8.66
C ALA A 85 9.84 -1.66 8.71
N GLU A 86 9.20 -1.73 9.87
CA GLU A 86 7.88 -2.35 10.04
C GLU A 86 6.79 -1.57 9.30
N ASN A 87 6.84 -0.23 9.31
CA ASN A 87 5.93 0.62 8.55
C ASN A 87 6.01 0.30 7.04
N ILE A 88 7.22 0.11 6.51
CA ILE A 88 7.42 -0.27 5.10
C ILE A 88 6.94 -1.70 4.85
N ARG A 89 7.13 -2.64 5.78
CA ARG A 89 6.68 -4.04 5.63
C ARG A 89 5.15 -4.18 5.55
N ARG A 90 4.41 -3.29 6.22
CA ARG A 90 2.93 -3.30 6.24
C ARG A 90 2.30 -2.73 4.97
N VAL A 91 3.08 -2.04 4.12
CA VAL A 91 2.62 -1.29 2.93
C VAL A 91 3.15 -1.96 1.67
#